data_AF-A0A0M4HEL8-F1
#
_entry.id   AF-A0A0M4HEL8-F1
#
_cell.length_a   1.000
_cell.length_b   1.000
_cell.length_c   1.000
_cell.angle_alpha   90.00
_cell.angle_beta   90.00
_cell.angle_gamma   90.00
#
_symmetry.space_group_name_H-M   'P 1'
#
loop_
_entity.id
_entity.type
_entity.pdbx_description
1 polymer ?
#
loop_
_entity_poly.entity_id
_entity_poly.type
_entity_poly.pdbx_seq_one_letter_code
_entity_poly.pdbx_strand_id
1 'polypeptide(L)' 'MAAQRHHGGRPAKGDRQALLSRVPAPLGEAVKAQADMRGMSVSDYIAALLAQNLGMAELVANPPAVIPTRQELPIADVA' A
#
# COMPACT_ATOMS: atom_id res chain seq x y z
N MET A 1 -33.13 4.54 15.50
CA MET A 1 -32.25 4.74 14.34
C MET A 1 -31.48 3.44 14.11
N ALA A 2 -31.99 2.53 13.29
CA ALA A 2 -31.35 1.24 13.02
C ALA A 2 -30.29 1.42 11.92
N ALA A 3 -29.03 1.04 12.20
CA ALA A 3 -27.96 1.07 11.21
C ALA A 3 -28.22 0.02 10.13
N GLN A 4 -28.48 0.46 8.90
CA GLN A 4 -28.60 -0.39 7.72
C GLN A 4 -27.28 -1.16 7.56
N ARG A 5 -27.26 -2.44 7.93
CA ARG A 5 -26.14 -3.31 7.64
C ARG A 5 -26.24 -3.76 6.19
N HIS A 6 -25.42 -3.19 5.31
CA HIS A 6 -25.32 -3.66 3.94
C HIS A 6 -24.77 -5.09 3.95
N HIS A 7 -25.65 -6.06 3.70
CA HIS A 7 -25.32 -7.46 3.49
C HIS A 7 -25.75 -7.80 2.07
N GLY A 8 -24.81 -7.98 1.15
CA GLY A 8 -25.13 -8.48 -0.19
C GLY A 8 -24.37 -7.81 -1.31
N GLY A 9 -23.17 -8.30 -1.56
CA GLY A 9 -22.41 -8.08 -2.79
C GLY A 9 -21.26 -9.08 -2.85
N ARG A 10 -20.90 -9.56 -4.05
CA ARG A 10 -19.67 -10.33 -4.26
C ARG A 10 -18.53 -9.52 -3.65
N PRO A 11 -17.73 -10.04 -2.69
CA PRO A 11 -16.67 -9.26 -2.09
C PRO A 11 -15.69 -8.87 -3.19
N ALA A 12 -15.68 -7.59 -3.55
CA ALA A 12 -14.96 -7.07 -4.71
C ALA A 12 -13.44 -7.32 -4.64
N LYS A 13 -12.93 -7.75 -3.48
CA LYS A 13 -11.51 -7.90 -3.21
C LYS A 13 -11.15 -9.07 -2.25
N GLY A 14 -11.98 -10.13 -2.21
CA GLY A 14 -11.74 -11.33 -1.40
C GLY A 14 -12.00 -11.16 0.10
N ASP A 15 -11.59 -12.15 0.90
CA ASP A 15 -11.65 -12.09 2.37
C ASP A 15 -10.60 -11.12 2.93
N ARG A 16 -11.00 -10.25 3.86
CA ARG A 16 -10.17 -9.12 4.34
C ARG A 16 -10.42 -8.84 5.80
N GLN A 17 -9.33 -8.68 6.56
CA GLN A 17 -9.37 -8.20 7.93
C GLN A 17 -9.19 -6.68 7.99
N ALA A 18 -10.06 -6.00 8.74
CA ALA A 18 -9.88 -4.57 9.02
C ALA A 18 -8.78 -4.35 10.07
N LEU A 19 -7.84 -3.45 9.78
CA LEU A 19 -6.82 -2.99 10.71
C LEU A 19 -7.07 -1.52 11.06
N LEU A 20 -7.03 -1.18 12.35
CA LEU A 20 -7.19 0.19 12.83
C LEU A 20 -5.99 0.56 13.70
N SER A 21 -5.37 1.69 13.38
CA SER A 21 -4.30 2.29 14.18
C SER A 21 -4.50 3.80 14.28
N ARG A 22 -4.22 4.36 15.46
CA ARG A 22 -4.22 5.80 15.69
C ARG A 22 -2.78 6.31 15.57
N VAL A 23 -2.54 7.17 14.59
CA VAL A 23 -1.22 7.76 14.31
C VAL A 23 -1.23 9.27 14.58
N PRO A 24 -0.09 9.90 14.84
CA PRO A 24 0.02 11.36 14.85
C PRO A 24 -0.49 11.95 13.53
N ALA A 25 -1.20 13.08 13.60
CA ALA A 25 -1.77 13.73 12.42
C ALA A 25 -0.76 13.96 11.28
N PRO A 26 0.49 14.41 11.53
CA PRO A 26 1.47 14.60 10.46
C PRO A 26 1.79 13.32 9.68
N LEU A 27 1.78 12.17 10.36
CA LEU A 27 2.01 10.88 9.71
C LEU A 27 0.82 10.49 8.84
N GLY A 28 -0.40 10.72 9.31
CA GLY A 28 -1.63 10.50 8.52
C GLY A 28 -1.63 11.32 7.23
N GLU A 29 -1.28 12.61 7.31
CA GLU A 29 -1.19 13.49 6.15
C GLU A 29 -0.09 13.04 5.16
N ALA A 30 1.08 12.65 5.67
CA ALA A 30 2.16 12.14 4.83
C ALA A 30 1.76 10.86 4.07
N VAL A 31 1.06 9.93 4.74
CA VAL A 31 0.54 8.72 4.13
C VAL A 31 -0.48 9.06 3.05
N LYS A 32 -1.39 10.00 3.32
CA LYS A 32 -2.39 10.44 2.35
C LYS A 32 -1.73 11.05 1.11
N ALA A 33 -0.77 11.96 1.29
CA ALA A 33 -0.04 12.57 0.18
C ALA A 33 0.67 11.53 -0.70
N GLN A 34 1.29 10.51 -0.09
CA GLN A 34 1.95 9.44 -0.85
C GLN A 34 0.96 8.55 -1.62
N ALA A 35 -0.21 8.28 -1.04
CA ALA A 35 -1.27 7.54 -1.72
C ALA A 35 -1.79 8.34 -2.93
N ASP A 36 -2.04 9.64 -2.75
CA ASP A 36 -2.51 10.56 -3.80
C ASP A 36 -1.49 10.65 -4.94
N MET A 37 -0.20 10.83 -4.64
CA MET A 37 0.89 10.85 -5.63
C MET A 37 0.95 9.58 -6.50
N ARG A 38 0.47 8.45 -5.99
CA ARG A 38 0.49 7.14 -6.67
C ARG A 38 -0.87 6.78 -7.29
N GLY A 39 -1.87 7.66 -7.19
CA GLY A 39 -3.24 7.37 -7.65
C GLY A 39 -3.88 6.19 -6.89
N MET A 40 -3.47 5.94 -5.66
CA MET A 40 -3.95 4.84 -4.82
C MET A 40 -4.88 5.35 -3.72
N SER A 41 -5.81 4.51 -3.28
CA SER A 41 -6.50 4.79 -2.02
C SER A 41 -5.53 4.67 -0.86
N VAL A 42 -5.73 5.44 0.21
CA VAL A 42 -4.92 5.36 1.44
C VAL A 42 -4.87 3.93 1.98
N SER A 43 -6.01 3.23 1.98
CA SER A 43 -6.11 1.85 2.46
C SER A 43 -5.32 0.87 1.59
N ASP A 44 -5.37 1.02 0.25
CA ASP A 44 -4.60 0.15 -0.65
C ASP A 44 -3.10 0.46 -0.53
N TYR A 45 -2.71 1.73 -0.35
CA TYR A 45 -1.33 2.13 -0.10
C TYR A 45 -0.76 1.52 1.19
N ILE A 46 -1.49 1.62 2.31
CA ILE A 46 -1.09 1.03 3.60
C ILE A 46 -1.00 -0.49 3.48
N ALA A 47 -2.01 -1.14 2.89
CA ALA A 47 -2.00 -2.58 2.69
C ALA A 47 -0.79 -3.04 1.88
N ALA A 48 -0.41 -2.28 0.85
CA ALA A 48 0.73 -2.59 0.02
C ALA A 48 2.07 -2.40 0.73
N LEU A 49 2.22 -1.36 1.58
CA LEU A 49 3.39 -1.21 2.43
C LEU A 49 3.52 -2.36 3.45
N LEU A 50 2.42 -2.74 4.09
CA LEU A 50 2.41 -3.86 5.05
C LEU A 50 2.75 -5.18 4.36
N ALA A 51 2.17 -5.45 3.19
CA ALA A 51 2.45 -6.62 2.40
C ALA A 51 3.93 -6.71 2.01
N GLN A 52 4.52 -5.61 1.54
CA GLN A 52 5.96 -5.57 1.23
C GLN A 52 6.82 -5.82 2.47
N ASN A 53 6.52 -5.15 3.58
CA ASN A 53 7.29 -5.28 4.81
C ASN A 53 7.24 -6.71 5.41
N LEU A 54 6.15 -7.44 5.17
CA LEU A 54 5.96 -8.81 5.64
C LEU A 54 6.35 -9.87 4.60
N GLY A 55 6.83 -9.46 3.41
CA GLY A 55 7.18 -10.40 2.34
C GLY A 55 5.98 -11.08 1.68
N MET A 56 4.81 -10.45 1.71
CA MET A 56 3.52 -10.94 1.17
C MET A 56 3.01 -10.07 0.01
N ALA A 57 3.91 -9.56 -0.84
CA ALA A 57 3.59 -8.60 -1.90
C ALA A 57 2.59 -9.14 -2.94
N GLU A 58 2.50 -10.46 -3.09
CA GLU A 58 1.57 -11.19 -3.95
C GLU A 58 0.10 -11.03 -3.54
N LEU A 59 -0.18 -10.64 -2.29
CA LEU A 59 -1.53 -10.44 -1.78
C LEU A 59 -2.15 -9.09 -2.19
N VAL A 60 -1.39 -8.23 -2.87
CA VAL A 60 -1.83 -6.89 -3.26
C VAL A 60 -1.76 -6.71 -4.77
N ALA A 61 -2.84 -6.21 -5.36
CA ALA A 61 -2.96 -6.06 -6.81
C ALA A 61 -1.98 -5.04 -7.41
N ASN A 62 -1.53 -4.07 -6.63
CA ASN A 62 -0.64 -3.00 -7.08
C ASN A 62 0.36 -2.66 -5.96
N PRO A 63 1.47 -3.42 -5.84
CA PRO A 63 2.52 -3.08 -4.90
C PRO A 63 3.11 -1.71 -5.28
N PRO A 64 3.36 -0.79 -4.34
CA PRO A 64 4.05 0.44 -4.66
C PRO A 64 5.38 0.10 -5.29
N ALA A 65 5.71 0.77 -6.39
CA ALA A 65 6.99 0.60 -7.06
C ALA A 65 8.09 0.75 -6.01
N VAL A 66 8.79 -0.35 -5.73
CA VAL A 66 10.06 -0.29 -5.04
C VAL A 66 10.93 0.54 -5.96
N ILE A 67 11.31 1.75 -5.55
CA ILE A 67 12.36 2.47 -6.26
C ILE A 67 13.63 1.69 -5.90
N PRO A 68 14.20 0.87 -6.79
CA PRO A 68 15.46 0.25 -6.46
C PRO A 68 16.46 1.38 -6.21
N THR A 69 17.18 1.33 -5.09
CA THR A 69 18.38 2.14 -4.92
C THR A 69 19.21 1.90 -6.17
N ARG A 70 19.41 2.94 -7.00
CA ARG A 70 20.18 2.85 -8.23
C ARG A 70 21.60 2.42 -7.87
N GLN A 71 21.87 1.14 -7.97
CA GLN A 71 23.21 0.58 -7.83
C GLN A 71 23.91 0.78 -9.18
N GLU A 72 24.86 1.70 -9.23
CA GLU A 72 25.73 1.83 -10.40
C GLU A 72 26.64 0.61 -10.44
N LEU A 73 26.52 -0.19 -11.51
CA LEU A 73 27.43 -1.29 -11.77
C LEU A 73 28.77 -0.71 -12.23
N PRO A 74 29.91 -1.24 -11.75
CA PRO A 74 31.22 -0.77 -12.20
C PRO A 74 31.34 -1.03 -13.71
N ILE A 75 31.46 0.05 -14.48
CA ILE A 75 31.86 -0.04 -15.88
C ILE A 75 33.34 -0.41 -15.85
N ALA A 76 33.70 -1.58 -16.36
CA ALA A 76 35.11 -1.91 -16.57
C ALA A 76 35.64 -0.95 -17.64
N ASP A 77 36.64 -0.14 -17.27
CA ASP A 77 37.36 0.69 -18.22
C ASP A 77 37.95 -0.20 -19.31
N VAL A 78 37.46 -0.05 -20.53
CA VAL A 78 38.03 -0.70 -21.71
C VAL A 78 39.30 0.08 -22.06
N ALA A 79 40.44 -0.56 -21.85
CA ALA A 79 41.77 -0.05 -22.19
C ALA A 79 41.99 0.10 -23.69
#